data_AF-A0A850MUD2-F1
#
_entry.id   AF-A0A850MUD2-F1
#
_cell.length_a   1.000
_cell.length_b   1.000
_cell.length_c   1.000
_cell.angle_alpha   90.00
_cell.angle_beta   90.00
_cell.angle_gamma   90.00
#
_symmetry.space_group_name_H-M   'P 1'
#
loop_
_entity.id
_entity.type
_entity.pdbx_description
1 polymer ?
#
loop_
_entity_poly.entity_id
_entity_poly.type
_entity_poly.pdbx_seq_one_letter_code
_entity_poly.pdbx_strand_id
1 'polypeptide(L)'
;MLTTTIFRLHPSKSQTNLLNEIFTIYNRVKRKGYKLLFNGEPEIQQKLMQVCHNNPYVNTIMIENKTKLEQQKTWVQKKAQYLRHKLAVVKNKIANTKKKNPQDRRLRGLYALLSSLQNRVTNLSLKPIVFGMKPLFRKRLLGHLLREEFRVRRDASFACIGKVQYGLKNLNLKVLPMRRLKIRTFSKKQEKKWLLIPFSVNPNQAPRLREILQVDKYTVVVKRKVVKGELRYYAHVSYESPTPAITCAFENGGIGLDFNHNCLALVNVDRDGRFLSYQSIRFRNLHSYRKGRRDDYTSFKLDKVIHYCLNKGKGLIIEGLSFEQTFSYNKRRNRKISQLKTSMLPLLER
;
A
#
# COMPACT_ATOMS: atom_id res chain seq x y z
N MET A 1 5.04 -12.02 9.46
CA MET A 1 4.90 -10.59 9.08
C MET A 1 5.30 -10.38 7.60
N LEU A 2 4.57 -9.57 6.80
CA LEU A 2 4.95 -9.31 5.39
C LEU A 2 6.08 -8.28 5.29
N THR A 3 7.27 -8.74 4.90
CA THR A 3 8.47 -7.92 4.74
C THR A 3 8.71 -7.61 3.27
N THR A 4 9.29 -6.45 2.94
CA THR A 4 9.71 -6.11 1.57
C THR A 4 11.12 -5.55 1.53
N THR A 5 11.96 -6.16 0.70
CA THR A 5 13.35 -5.75 0.46
C THR A 5 13.49 -5.21 -0.97
N ILE A 6 14.30 -4.16 -1.16
CA ILE A 6 14.45 -3.48 -2.45
C ILE A 6 15.91 -3.60 -2.91
N PHE A 7 16.14 -4.30 -4.02
CA PHE A 7 17.46 -4.42 -4.63
C PHE A 7 17.58 -3.52 -5.86
N ARG A 8 18.71 -2.81 -6.01
CA ARG A 8 19.00 -2.04 -7.24
C ARG A 8 19.55 -3.00 -8.29
N LEU A 9 18.91 -3.05 -9.46
CA LEU A 9 19.31 -3.88 -10.59
C LEU A 9 20.25 -3.11 -11.52
N HIS A 10 21.22 -3.82 -12.12
CA HIS A 10 22.21 -3.27 -13.05
C HIS A 10 22.18 -4.01 -14.39
N PRO A 11 21.15 -3.79 -15.24
CA PRO A 11 21.09 -4.40 -16.54
C PRO A 11 22.13 -3.83 -17.51
N SER A 12 22.66 -4.66 -18.40
CA SER A 12 23.41 -4.19 -19.57
C SER A 12 22.49 -3.47 -20.57
N LYS A 13 23.07 -2.80 -21.59
CA LYS A 13 22.28 -2.13 -22.65
C LYS A 13 21.35 -3.09 -23.38
N SER A 14 21.83 -4.29 -23.72
CA SER A 14 21.01 -5.34 -24.35
C SER A 14 19.89 -5.83 -23.42
N GLN A 15 20.19 -6.05 -22.14
CA GLN A 15 19.19 -6.46 -21.14
C GLN A 15 18.12 -5.38 -20.90
N THR A 16 18.49 -4.11 -20.98
CA THR A 16 17.58 -2.97 -20.86
C THR A 16 16.51 -2.98 -21.95
N ASN A 17 16.87 -3.30 -23.19
CA ASN A 17 15.93 -3.43 -24.30
C ASN A 17 14.92 -4.55 -24.06
N LEU A 18 15.40 -5.72 -23.64
CA LEU A 18 14.54 -6.87 -23.31
C LEU A 18 13.63 -6.58 -22.11
N LEU A 19 14.13 -5.88 -21.09
CA LEU A 19 13.29 -5.41 -19.99
C LEU A 19 12.17 -4.50 -20.51
N ASN A 20 12.49 -3.52 -21.36
CA ASN A 20 11.51 -2.59 -21.92
C ASN A 20 10.41 -3.32 -22.71
N GLU A 21 10.76 -4.36 -23.45
CA GLU A 21 9.79 -5.26 -24.09
C GLU A 21 8.88 -5.92 -23.05
N ILE A 22 9.47 -6.51 -22.00
CA ILE A 22 8.71 -7.17 -20.92
C ILE A 22 7.73 -6.20 -20.26
N PHE A 23 8.18 -5.00 -19.87
CA PHE A 23 7.32 -3.96 -19.30
C PHE A 23 6.15 -3.63 -20.24
N THR A 24 6.40 -3.54 -21.54
CA THR A 24 5.41 -3.15 -22.53
C THR A 24 4.34 -4.23 -22.72
N ILE A 25 4.77 -5.48 -22.93
CA ILE A 25 3.85 -6.62 -23.14
C ILE A 25 3.04 -6.87 -21.87
N TYR A 26 3.70 -6.99 -20.71
CA TYR A 26 3.03 -7.22 -19.42
C TYR A 26 1.95 -6.17 -19.15
N ASN A 27 2.28 -4.88 -19.26
CA ASN A 27 1.32 -3.82 -18.94
C ASN A 27 0.22 -3.68 -19.99
N ARG A 28 0.48 -4.03 -21.27
CA ARG A 28 -0.56 -4.12 -22.30
C ARG A 28 -1.58 -5.20 -21.97
N VAL A 29 -1.09 -6.41 -21.67
CA VAL A 29 -1.92 -7.57 -21.27
C VAL A 29 -2.70 -7.24 -20.00
N LYS A 30 -2.06 -6.61 -19.01
CA LYS A 30 -2.72 -6.15 -17.78
C LYS A 30 -3.90 -5.22 -18.03
N ARG A 31 -3.73 -4.21 -18.88
CA ARG A 31 -4.81 -3.29 -19.24
C ARG A 31 -5.96 -3.98 -19.96
N LYS A 32 -5.64 -4.81 -20.97
CA LYS A 32 -6.64 -5.57 -21.72
C LYS A 32 -7.41 -6.50 -20.78
N GLY A 33 -6.71 -7.24 -19.92
CA GLY A 33 -7.31 -8.13 -18.92
C GLY A 33 -8.21 -7.40 -17.95
N TYR A 34 -7.85 -6.21 -17.49
CA TYR A 34 -8.70 -5.42 -16.62
C TYR A 34 -10.00 -5.00 -17.32
N LYS A 35 -9.91 -4.56 -18.58
CA LYS A 35 -11.09 -4.16 -19.37
C LYS A 35 -12.04 -5.35 -19.59
N LEU A 36 -11.51 -6.51 -19.98
CA LEU A 36 -12.30 -7.73 -20.14
C LEU A 36 -12.99 -8.14 -18.83
N LEU A 37 -12.24 -8.11 -17.72
CA LEU A 37 -12.77 -8.44 -16.40
C LEU A 37 -13.86 -7.46 -15.94
N PHE A 38 -13.66 -6.17 -16.18
CA PHE A 38 -14.65 -5.14 -15.85
C PHE A 38 -15.96 -5.30 -16.64
N ASN A 39 -15.86 -5.77 -17.89
CA ASN A 39 -17.00 -5.99 -18.77
C ASN A 39 -17.71 -7.34 -18.54
N GLY A 40 -17.19 -8.22 -17.67
CA GLY A 40 -17.79 -9.53 -17.40
C GLY A 40 -17.58 -10.57 -18.51
N GLU A 41 -16.53 -10.40 -19.33
CA GLU A 41 -16.24 -11.30 -20.45
C GLU A 41 -15.91 -12.74 -19.99
N PRO A 42 -16.40 -13.78 -20.68
CA PRO A 42 -15.98 -15.15 -20.41
C PRO A 42 -14.57 -15.44 -20.95
N GLU A 43 -13.96 -16.51 -20.43
CA GLU A 43 -12.68 -17.09 -20.93
C GLU A 43 -11.49 -16.11 -20.98
N ILE A 44 -11.47 -15.13 -20.07
CA ILE A 44 -10.46 -14.07 -20.03
C ILE A 44 -9.03 -14.65 -20.04
N GLN A 45 -8.79 -15.74 -19.31
CA GLN A 45 -7.46 -16.34 -19.22
C GLN A 45 -6.96 -16.83 -20.59
N GLN A 46 -7.78 -17.50 -21.39
CA GLN A 46 -7.39 -18.01 -22.72
C GLN A 46 -7.10 -16.84 -23.67
N LYS A 47 -8.01 -15.85 -23.71
CA LYS A 47 -7.83 -14.61 -24.48
C LYS A 47 -6.53 -13.87 -24.10
N LEU A 48 -6.17 -13.85 -22.81
CA LEU A 48 -4.92 -13.23 -22.36
C LEU A 48 -3.70 -14.07 -22.66
N MET A 49 -3.76 -15.39 -22.57
CA MET A 49 -2.65 -16.29 -22.92
C MET A 49 -2.23 -16.11 -24.38
N GLN A 50 -3.20 -16.00 -25.30
CA GLN A 50 -2.92 -15.69 -26.72
C GLN A 50 -2.16 -14.36 -26.87
N VAL A 51 -2.63 -13.28 -26.22
CA VAL A 51 -2.01 -11.95 -26.28
C VAL A 51 -0.66 -11.90 -25.57
N CYS A 52 -0.43 -12.77 -24.59
CA CYS A 52 0.77 -12.85 -23.78
C CYS A 52 1.77 -13.89 -24.31
N HIS A 53 1.58 -14.42 -25.52
CA HIS A 53 2.41 -15.48 -26.11
C HIS A 53 2.55 -16.72 -25.22
N ASN A 54 1.45 -17.14 -24.58
CA ASN A 54 1.39 -18.25 -23.62
C ASN A 54 2.36 -18.12 -22.44
N ASN A 55 2.69 -16.88 -22.07
CA ASN A 55 3.56 -16.62 -20.93
C ASN A 55 2.79 -16.73 -19.60
N PRO A 56 3.34 -17.41 -18.57
CA PRO A 56 2.69 -17.58 -17.27
C PRO A 56 2.46 -16.28 -16.48
N TYR A 57 3.02 -15.13 -16.89
CA TYR A 57 2.68 -13.84 -16.28
C TYR A 57 1.17 -13.56 -16.29
N VAL A 58 0.40 -14.14 -17.22
CA VAL A 58 -1.08 -14.03 -17.26
C VAL A 58 -1.72 -14.37 -15.92
N ASN A 59 -1.23 -15.41 -15.22
CA ASN A 59 -1.78 -15.81 -13.94
C ASN A 59 -1.62 -14.70 -12.88
N THR A 60 -0.44 -14.09 -12.82
CA THR A 60 -0.19 -12.95 -11.91
C THR A 60 -1.05 -11.75 -12.31
N ILE A 61 -1.11 -11.44 -13.60
CA ILE A 61 -1.93 -10.34 -14.13
C ILE A 61 -3.41 -10.52 -13.77
N MET A 62 -3.94 -11.73 -13.88
CA MET A 62 -5.33 -12.05 -13.53
C MET A 62 -5.60 -11.83 -12.04
N ILE A 63 -4.70 -12.29 -11.17
CA ILE A 63 -4.80 -12.05 -9.72
C ILE A 63 -4.78 -10.54 -9.46
N GLU A 64 -3.80 -9.81 -10.00
CA GLU A 64 -3.70 -8.36 -9.81
C GLU A 64 -4.97 -7.62 -10.27
N ASN A 65 -5.54 -8.00 -11.42
CA ASN A 65 -6.73 -7.37 -11.96
C ASN A 65 -7.98 -7.68 -11.12
N LYS A 66 -8.16 -8.94 -10.68
CA LYS A 66 -9.25 -9.37 -9.79
C LYS A 66 -9.18 -8.63 -8.46
N THR A 67 -8.02 -8.65 -7.79
CA THR A 67 -7.82 -7.92 -6.54
C THR A 67 -8.13 -6.44 -6.71
N LYS A 68 -7.73 -5.84 -7.83
CA LYS A 68 -7.98 -4.42 -8.09
C LYS A 68 -9.46 -4.10 -8.33
N LEU A 69 -10.20 -4.97 -9.03
CA LEU A 69 -11.63 -4.81 -9.23
C LEU A 69 -12.39 -4.96 -7.91
N GLU A 70 -12.05 -5.97 -7.10
CA GLU A 70 -12.64 -6.15 -5.77
C GLU A 70 -12.37 -4.95 -4.86
N GLN A 71 -11.13 -4.44 -4.85
CA GLN A 71 -10.82 -3.18 -4.16
C GLN A 71 -11.72 -2.03 -4.67
N GLN A 72 -11.94 -1.87 -5.97
CA GLN A 72 -12.84 -0.81 -6.44
C GLN A 72 -14.28 -1.00 -5.91
N LYS A 73 -14.81 -2.22 -5.92
CA LYS A 73 -16.16 -2.51 -5.39
C LYS A 73 -16.26 -2.13 -3.92
N THR A 74 -15.30 -2.58 -3.10
CA THR A 74 -15.23 -2.23 -1.67
C THR A 74 -15.18 -0.71 -1.46
N TRP A 75 -14.38 0.01 -2.26
CA TRP A 75 -14.26 1.46 -2.12
C TRP A 75 -15.53 2.21 -2.55
N VAL A 76 -16.26 1.71 -3.55
CA VAL A 76 -17.57 2.27 -3.93
C VAL A 76 -18.59 2.07 -2.81
N GLN A 77 -18.65 0.87 -2.21
CA GLN A 77 -19.51 0.59 -1.06
C GLN A 77 -19.20 1.51 0.13
N LYS A 78 -17.92 1.60 0.53
CA LYS A 78 -17.49 2.50 1.61
C LYS A 78 -17.81 3.96 1.31
N LYS A 79 -17.66 4.39 0.05
CA LYS A 79 -18.03 5.74 -0.37
C LYS A 79 -19.54 5.97 -0.31
N ALA A 80 -20.36 4.98 -0.66
CA ALA A 80 -21.82 5.06 -0.56
C ALA A 80 -22.24 5.27 0.89
N GLN A 81 -21.72 4.46 1.81
CA GLN A 81 -21.97 4.56 3.24
C GLN A 81 -21.57 5.93 3.79
N TYR A 82 -20.37 6.41 3.45
CA TYR A 82 -19.89 7.74 3.85
C TYR A 82 -20.82 8.87 3.34
N LEU A 83 -21.26 8.79 2.09
CA LEU A 83 -22.16 9.80 1.53
C LEU A 83 -23.55 9.78 2.20
N ARG A 84 -24.09 8.59 2.49
CA ARG A 84 -25.36 8.44 3.24
C ARG A 84 -25.26 9.02 4.65
N HIS A 85 -24.18 8.73 5.37
CA HIS A 85 -23.95 9.35 6.68
C HIS A 85 -23.86 10.88 6.57
N LYS A 86 -23.13 11.39 5.56
CA LYS A 86 -23.03 12.85 5.35
C LYS A 86 -24.38 13.49 5.02
N LEU A 87 -25.25 12.81 4.28
CA LEU A 87 -26.63 13.25 4.04
C LEU A 87 -27.41 13.36 5.34
N ALA A 88 -27.35 12.35 6.22
CA ALA A 88 -28.03 12.39 7.53
C ALA A 88 -27.55 13.56 8.38
N VAL A 89 -26.23 13.80 8.46
CA VAL A 89 -25.66 14.94 9.18
C VAL A 89 -26.16 16.29 8.64
N VAL A 90 -26.22 16.44 7.31
CA VAL A 90 -26.71 17.68 6.70
C VAL A 90 -28.21 17.87 6.94
N LYS A 91 -29.02 16.80 6.85
CA LYS A 91 -30.45 16.84 7.18
C LYS A 91 -30.67 17.30 8.62
N ASN A 92 -29.94 16.73 9.59
CA ASN A 92 -30.03 17.12 10.99
C ASN A 92 -29.61 18.58 11.22
N LYS A 93 -28.57 19.06 10.51
CA LYS A 93 -28.16 20.47 10.56
C LYS A 93 -29.22 21.42 9.99
N ILE A 94 -29.91 21.02 8.92
CA ILE A 94 -31.02 21.80 8.36
C ILE A 94 -32.15 21.88 9.37
N ALA A 95 -32.58 20.74 9.94
CA ALA A 95 -33.64 20.69 10.94
C ALA A 95 -33.32 21.58 12.16
N ASN A 96 -32.10 21.46 12.70
CA ASN A 96 -31.67 22.25 13.86
C ASN A 96 -31.57 23.75 13.54
N THR A 97 -31.05 24.12 12.37
CA THR A 97 -30.98 25.54 11.96
C THR A 97 -32.37 26.12 11.76
N LYS A 98 -33.27 25.38 11.08
CA LYS A 98 -34.66 25.79 10.84
C LYS A 98 -35.45 25.97 12.14
N LYS A 99 -35.23 25.09 13.14
CA LYS A 99 -35.84 25.21 14.48
C LYS A 99 -35.40 26.47 15.22
N LYS A 100 -34.14 26.90 15.04
CA LYS A 100 -33.59 28.10 15.70
C LYS A 100 -34.00 29.40 15.00
N ASN A 101 -33.90 29.44 13.68
CA ASN A 101 -34.31 30.57 12.87
C ASN A 101 -34.69 30.09 11.45
N PRO A 102 -35.99 30.11 11.10
CA PRO A 102 -36.47 29.70 9.78
C PRO A 102 -35.92 30.52 8.61
N GLN A 103 -35.50 31.76 8.85
CA GLN A 103 -34.99 32.70 7.84
C GLN A 103 -33.45 32.76 7.80
N ASP A 104 -32.75 31.84 8.48
CA ASP A 104 -31.29 31.81 8.50
C ASP A 104 -30.71 31.67 7.08
N ARG A 105 -29.91 32.66 6.66
CA ARG A 105 -29.27 32.71 5.34
C ARG A 105 -28.44 31.46 5.02
N ARG A 106 -27.93 30.75 6.04
CA ARG A 106 -27.16 29.50 5.88
C ARG A 106 -27.97 28.33 5.33
N LEU A 107 -29.30 28.35 5.47
CA LEU A 107 -30.18 27.26 4.99
C LEU A 107 -30.04 27.04 3.49
N ARG A 108 -29.93 28.12 2.69
CA ARG A 108 -29.71 28.03 1.22
C ARG A 108 -28.48 27.18 0.88
N GLY A 109 -27.35 27.45 1.55
CA GLY A 109 -26.11 26.69 1.35
C GLY A 109 -26.22 25.23 1.79
N LEU A 110 -26.97 24.96 2.86
CA LEU A 110 -27.20 23.59 3.34
C LEU A 110 -28.10 22.79 2.39
N TYR A 111 -29.15 23.39 1.83
CA TYR A 111 -30.00 22.75 0.82
C TYR A 111 -29.24 22.49 -0.49
N ALA A 112 -28.42 23.43 -0.96
CA ALA A 112 -27.55 23.23 -2.11
C ALA A 112 -26.57 22.07 -1.88
N LEU A 113 -25.97 22.00 -0.68
CA LEU A 113 -25.11 20.89 -0.28
C LEU A 113 -25.88 19.56 -0.23
N LEU A 114 -27.10 19.56 0.31
CA LEU A 114 -27.96 18.37 0.37
C LEU A 114 -28.25 17.82 -1.03
N SER A 115 -28.72 18.68 -1.95
CA SER A 115 -28.98 18.32 -3.35
C SER A 115 -27.73 17.79 -4.04
N SER A 116 -26.58 18.47 -3.87
CA SER A 116 -25.30 18.01 -4.41
C SER A 116 -24.90 16.61 -3.89
N LEU A 117 -25.13 16.35 -2.60
CA LEU A 117 -24.85 15.04 -2.00
C LEU A 117 -25.82 13.96 -2.49
N GLN A 118 -27.11 14.27 -2.63
CA GLN A 118 -28.11 13.36 -3.19
C GLN A 118 -27.72 12.96 -4.61
N ASN A 119 -27.41 13.94 -5.47
CA ASN A 119 -26.93 13.69 -6.83
C ASN A 119 -25.66 12.83 -6.85
N ARG A 120 -24.74 13.00 -5.90
CA ARG A 120 -23.53 12.17 -5.81
C ARG A 120 -23.82 10.73 -5.39
N VAL A 121 -24.84 10.49 -4.58
CA VAL A 121 -25.27 9.14 -4.19
C VAL A 121 -25.99 8.47 -5.36
N THR A 122 -26.94 9.16 -6.00
CA THR A 122 -27.69 8.63 -7.14
C THR A 122 -26.76 8.27 -8.30
N ASN A 123 -25.77 9.13 -8.60
CA ASN A 123 -24.80 8.90 -9.68
C ASN A 123 -23.59 8.06 -9.25
N LEU A 124 -23.61 7.42 -8.07
CA LEU A 124 -22.50 6.62 -7.60
C LEU A 124 -22.48 5.27 -8.31
N SER A 125 -21.66 5.16 -9.34
CA SER A 125 -21.42 3.91 -10.05
C SER A 125 -19.96 3.49 -9.99
N LEU A 126 -19.74 2.19 -10.16
CA LEU A 126 -18.41 1.62 -10.39
C LEU A 126 -17.91 2.08 -11.75
N LYS A 127 -16.70 2.66 -11.80
CA LYS A 127 -16.10 3.20 -13.03
C LYS A 127 -14.81 2.46 -13.38
N PRO A 128 -14.51 2.27 -14.68
CA PRO A 128 -13.29 1.60 -15.11
C PRO A 128 -12.05 2.40 -14.69
N ILE A 129 -10.93 1.71 -14.54
CA ILE A 129 -9.68 2.32 -14.10
C ILE A 129 -8.96 3.01 -15.26
N VAL A 130 -8.54 4.24 -15.01
CA VAL A 130 -7.55 4.92 -15.86
C VAL A 130 -6.15 4.54 -15.38
N PHE A 131 -5.40 3.85 -16.23
CA PHE A 131 -4.01 3.45 -15.95
C PHE A 131 -3.07 4.65 -16.08
N GLY A 132 -2.10 4.74 -15.16
CA GLY A 132 -1.09 5.81 -15.16
C GLY A 132 -1.33 6.93 -14.16
N MET A 133 -2.29 6.80 -13.25
CA MET A 133 -2.64 7.83 -12.25
C MET A 133 -3.18 9.14 -12.85
N LYS A 134 -4.18 9.72 -12.16
CA LYS A 134 -4.81 10.99 -12.56
C LYS A 134 -3.81 12.15 -12.76
N PRO A 135 -2.78 12.34 -11.91
CA PRO A 135 -1.83 13.44 -12.09
C PRO A 135 -0.99 13.33 -13.37
N LEU A 136 -0.49 12.14 -13.72
CA LEU A 136 0.30 11.98 -14.95
C LEU A 136 -0.58 12.14 -16.18
N PHE A 137 -1.81 11.63 -16.14
CA PHE A 137 -2.77 11.82 -17.23
C PHE A 137 -3.07 13.30 -17.47
N ARG A 138 -3.28 14.08 -16.41
CA ARG A 138 -3.47 15.55 -16.50
C ARG A 138 -2.25 16.25 -17.10
N LYS A 139 -1.04 15.92 -16.64
CA LYS A 139 0.19 16.47 -17.23
C LYS A 139 0.32 16.16 -18.72
N ARG A 140 -0.09 14.95 -19.13
CA ARG A 140 -0.11 14.54 -20.54
C ARG A 140 -1.12 15.33 -21.37
N LEU A 141 -2.31 15.62 -20.83
CA LEU A 141 -3.34 16.42 -21.50
C LEU A 141 -2.91 17.88 -21.70
N LEU A 142 -2.20 18.44 -20.72
CA LEU A 142 -1.70 19.83 -20.74
C LEU A 142 -0.39 20.00 -21.54
N GLY A 143 0.08 18.98 -22.26
CA GLY A 143 1.33 19.05 -23.04
C GLY A 143 2.62 19.01 -22.21
N HIS A 144 2.57 19.11 -20.88
CA HIS A 144 3.74 19.08 -19.98
C HIS A 144 4.44 17.72 -19.83
N LEU A 145 4.02 16.70 -20.58
CA LEU A 145 4.60 15.37 -20.52
C LEU A 145 4.53 14.71 -21.90
N LEU A 146 5.69 14.36 -22.45
CA LEU A 146 5.79 13.68 -23.73
C LEU A 146 5.14 12.29 -23.68
N ARG A 147 4.68 11.80 -24.84
CA ARG A 147 4.02 10.49 -24.96
C ARG A 147 4.89 9.34 -24.46
N GLU A 148 6.17 9.33 -24.84
CA GLU A 148 7.09 8.26 -24.46
C GLU A 148 7.40 8.29 -22.96
N GLU A 149 7.61 9.48 -22.39
CA GLU A 149 7.80 9.62 -20.95
C GLU A 149 6.56 9.18 -20.16
N PHE A 150 5.36 9.51 -20.65
CA PHE A 150 4.10 9.02 -20.06
C PHE A 150 4.02 7.49 -20.11
N ARG A 151 4.39 6.86 -21.24
CA ARG A 151 4.38 5.40 -21.37
C ARG A 151 5.35 4.74 -20.39
N VAL A 152 6.57 5.27 -20.26
CA VAL A 152 7.58 4.74 -19.32
C VAL A 152 7.08 4.84 -17.88
N ARG A 153 6.51 5.98 -17.49
CA ARG A 153 5.98 6.21 -16.12
C ARG A 153 4.71 5.42 -15.83
N ARG A 154 3.82 5.23 -16.82
CA ARG A 154 2.59 4.43 -16.69
C ARG A 154 2.91 2.94 -16.56
N ASP A 155 3.81 2.45 -17.40
CA ASP A 155 4.19 1.05 -17.52
C ASP A 155 5.50 0.82 -16.75
N ALA A 156 5.54 1.29 -15.50
CA ALA A 156 6.75 1.36 -14.68
C ALA A 156 7.00 0.13 -13.80
N SER A 157 6.10 -0.86 -13.80
CA SER A 157 6.23 -2.08 -13.00
C SER A 157 5.71 -3.31 -13.73
N PHE A 158 6.29 -4.48 -13.46
CA PHE A 158 5.67 -5.78 -13.68
C PHE A 158 5.96 -6.69 -12.49
N ALA A 159 5.15 -7.73 -12.29
CA ALA A 159 5.22 -8.56 -11.10
C ALA A 159 5.07 -10.05 -11.43
N CYS A 160 5.55 -10.89 -10.52
CA CYS A 160 5.25 -12.31 -10.46
C CYS A 160 5.05 -12.72 -9.01
N ILE A 161 3.87 -13.27 -8.73
CA ILE A 161 3.55 -13.89 -7.46
C ILE A 161 4.09 -15.32 -7.50
N GLY A 162 5.01 -15.65 -6.59
CA GLY A 162 5.65 -16.96 -6.56
C GLY A 162 4.64 -18.09 -6.43
N LYS A 163 4.73 -19.05 -7.36
CA LYS A 163 4.23 -20.43 -7.18
C LYS A 163 5.44 -21.33 -6.98
N VAL A 164 5.31 -22.29 -6.06
CA VAL A 164 6.22 -23.44 -5.98
C VAL A 164 5.78 -24.44 -7.04
N GLN A 165 6.69 -24.82 -7.93
CA GLN A 165 6.46 -25.89 -8.90
C GLN A 165 7.73 -26.73 -8.96
N TYR A 166 7.62 -28.04 -8.73
CA TYR A 166 8.74 -28.99 -8.78
C TYR A 166 9.92 -28.60 -7.86
N GLY A 167 9.64 -28.18 -6.62
CA GLY A 167 10.65 -27.71 -5.67
C GLY A 167 11.31 -26.35 -6.03
N LEU A 168 10.99 -25.77 -7.19
CA LEU A 168 11.54 -24.49 -7.65
C LEU A 168 10.59 -23.33 -7.32
N LYS A 169 11.13 -22.37 -6.58
CA LYS A 169 10.42 -21.18 -6.09
C LYS A 169 10.39 -20.07 -7.15
N ASN A 170 9.20 -19.48 -7.38
CA ASN A 170 8.95 -18.33 -8.27
C ASN A 170 9.69 -18.41 -9.62
N LEU A 171 9.34 -19.40 -10.43
CA LEU A 171 10.05 -19.71 -11.68
C LEU A 171 10.26 -18.50 -12.61
N ASN A 172 9.31 -17.57 -12.69
CA ASN A 172 9.40 -16.46 -13.66
C ASN A 172 10.22 -15.26 -13.16
N LEU A 173 10.27 -15.03 -11.85
CA LEU A 173 11.10 -14.00 -11.22
C LEU A 173 11.79 -14.59 -9.98
N LYS A 174 12.99 -15.14 -10.19
CA LYS A 174 13.72 -15.87 -9.14
C LYS A 174 14.94 -15.08 -8.66
N VAL A 175 15.04 -14.88 -7.35
CA VAL A 175 16.25 -14.36 -6.69
C VAL A 175 17.25 -15.49 -6.56
N LEU A 176 18.50 -15.26 -6.98
CA LEU A 176 19.59 -16.25 -6.92
C LEU A 176 20.64 -15.87 -5.87
N PRO A 177 21.33 -16.86 -5.25
CA PRO A 177 22.39 -16.62 -4.26
C PRO A 177 23.53 -15.72 -4.75
N MET A 178 23.88 -15.81 -6.04
CA MET A 178 24.93 -15.01 -6.69
C MET A 178 24.54 -13.54 -6.92
N ARG A 179 23.59 -12.99 -6.15
CA ARG A 179 23.08 -11.60 -6.28
C ARG A 179 22.59 -11.27 -7.69
N ARG A 180 21.92 -12.23 -8.33
CA ARG A 180 21.32 -12.09 -9.65
C ARG A 180 19.83 -12.35 -9.59
N LEU A 181 19.06 -11.56 -10.32
CA LEU A 181 17.63 -11.79 -10.54
C LEU A 181 17.45 -12.48 -11.89
N LYS A 182 16.85 -13.68 -11.85
CA LYS A 182 16.46 -14.44 -13.04
C LYS A 182 15.04 -14.05 -13.45
N ILE A 183 14.90 -13.51 -14.67
CA ILE A 183 13.64 -12.99 -15.20
C ILE A 183 13.27 -13.76 -16.47
N ARG A 184 12.04 -14.28 -16.53
CA ARG A 184 11.49 -14.91 -17.74
C ARG A 184 11.16 -13.85 -18.77
N THR A 185 11.62 -14.05 -20.00
CA THR A 185 11.28 -13.20 -21.16
C THR A 185 10.02 -13.74 -21.88
N PHE A 186 9.61 -13.03 -22.94
CA PHE A 186 8.56 -13.48 -23.86
C PHE A 186 9.12 -14.27 -25.05
N SER A 187 10.43 -14.53 -25.10
CA SER A 187 11.05 -15.25 -26.22
C SER A 187 10.70 -16.75 -26.18
N LYS A 188 10.43 -17.33 -27.36
CA LYS A 188 10.26 -18.78 -27.53
C LYS A 188 11.60 -19.53 -27.63
N LYS A 189 12.69 -18.84 -28.00
CA LYS A 189 14.04 -19.44 -28.12
C LYS A 189 14.59 -19.78 -26.73
N GLN A 190 15.09 -21.02 -26.52
CA GLN A 190 15.54 -21.47 -25.20
C GLN A 190 16.63 -20.59 -24.59
N GLU A 191 17.62 -20.17 -25.40
CA GLU A 191 18.73 -19.31 -24.97
C GLU A 191 18.29 -17.92 -24.49
N LYS A 192 17.24 -17.37 -25.10
CA LYS A 192 16.71 -16.02 -24.79
C LYS A 192 15.56 -16.05 -23.80
N LYS A 193 15.21 -17.23 -23.28
CA LYS A 193 14.07 -17.45 -22.36
C LYS A 193 14.27 -16.76 -21.01
N TRP A 194 15.52 -16.53 -20.61
CA TRP A 194 15.89 -16.02 -19.30
C TRP A 194 16.88 -14.86 -19.38
N LEU A 195 16.63 -13.83 -18.56
CA LEU A 195 17.58 -12.76 -18.28
C LEU A 195 18.15 -12.95 -16.88
N LEU A 196 19.47 -12.80 -16.74
CA LEU A 196 20.16 -12.78 -15.46
C LEU A 196 20.71 -11.37 -15.23
N ILE A 197 20.12 -10.65 -14.27
CA ILE A 197 20.47 -9.25 -14.01
C ILE A 197 21.10 -9.14 -12.62
N PRO A 198 22.35 -8.65 -12.50
CA PRO A 198 22.99 -8.47 -11.21
C PRO A 198 22.31 -7.35 -10.40
N PHE A 199 22.40 -7.46 -9.08
CA PHE A 199 21.87 -6.44 -8.17
C PHE A 199 22.79 -6.15 -6.98
N SER A 200 22.71 -4.92 -6.46
CA SER A 200 23.44 -4.52 -5.26
C SER A 200 22.71 -4.97 -3.99
N VAL A 201 23.50 -5.35 -2.98
CA VAL A 201 23.05 -5.71 -1.64
C VAL A 201 23.84 -4.88 -0.63
N ASN A 202 23.15 -4.05 0.13
CA ASN A 202 23.76 -3.29 1.22
C ASN A 202 23.87 -4.16 2.49
N PRO A 203 24.70 -3.80 3.50
CA PRO A 203 24.84 -4.58 4.74
C PRO A 203 23.49 -4.89 5.40
N ASN A 204 22.60 -3.91 5.50
CA ASN A 204 21.26 -4.06 6.08
C ASN A 204 20.34 -5.00 5.27
N GLN A 205 20.69 -5.31 4.02
CA GLN A 205 19.91 -6.17 3.12
C GLN A 205 20.44 -7.59 3.07
N ALA A 206 21.68 -7.83 3.49
CA ALA A 206 22.30 -9.16 3.45
C ALA A 206 21.54 -10.20 4.30
N PRO A 207 21.09 -9.90 5.54
CA PRO A 207 20.26 -10.82 6.32
C PRO A 207 18.95 -11.15 5.60
N ARG A 208 18.27 -10.13 5.08
CA ARG A 208 17.01 -10.29 4.34
C ARG A 208 17.16 -11.10 3.06
N LEU A 209 18.30 -11.01 2.38
CA LEU A 209 18.58 -11.84 1.22
C LEU A 209 18.69 -13.32 1.62
N ARG A 210 19.34 -13.64 2.75
CA ARG A 210 19.40 -15.02 3.26
C ARG A 210 18.01 -15.57 3.56
N GLU A 211 17.16 -14.78 4.23
CA GLU A 211 15.77 -15.14 4.47
C GLU A 211 15.00 -15.39 3.16
N ILE A 212 15.10 -14.47 2.19
CA ILE A 212 14.43 -14.63 0.88
C ILE A 212 14.81 -15.94 0.18
N LEU A 213 16.06 -16.37 0.30
CA LEU A 213 16.55 -17.62 -0.31
C LEU A 213 15.99 -18.86 0.39
N GLN A 214 15.64 -18.76 1.67
CA GLN A 214 15.09 -19.85 2.48
C GLN A 214 13.56 -19.93 2.41
N VAL A 215 12.86 -18.80 2.31
CA VAL A 215 11.38 -18.75 2.31
C VAL A 215 10.78 -19.43 1.09
N ASP A 216 9.66 -20.14 1.26
CA ASP A 216 9.01 -20.90 0.18
C ASP A 216 8.28 -20.03 -0.84
N LYS A 217 7.68 -18.94 -0.36
CA LYS A 217 6.84 -18.07 -1.17
C LYS A 217 7.24 -16.60 -1.02
N TYR A 218 7.54 -15.98 -2.16
CA TYR A 218 7.76 -14.55 -2.25
C TYR A 218 7.22 -14.00 -3.56
N THR A 219 6.86 -12.73 -3.54
CA THR A 219 6.44 -11.94 -4.71
C THR A 219 7.58 -11.03 -5.13
N VAL A 220 7.86 -10.97 -6.43
CA VAL A 220 8.83 -10.02 -6.98
C VAL A 220 8.09 -9.02 -7.86
N VAL A 221 8.34 -7.74 -7.62
CA VAL A 221 7.89 -6.64 -8.48
C VAL A 221 9.11 -5.91 -8.99
N VAL A 222 9.35 -5.98 -10.30
CA VAL A 222 10.40 -5.21 -10.96
C VAL A 222 9.84 -3.86 -11.32
N LYS A 223 10.51 -2.78 -10.89
CA LYS A 223 10.12 -1.40 -11.13
C LYS A 223 11.22 -0.64 -11.86
N ARG A 224 10.84 0.30 -12.72
CA ARG A 224 11.74 1.29 -13.32
C ARG A 224 11.36 2.70 -12.90
N LYS A 225 12.35 3.55 -12.67
CA LYS A 225 12.16 4.95 -12.27
C LYS A 225 13.20 5.83 -12.96
N VAL A 226 12.80 7.02 -13.38
CA VAL A 226 13.72 8.05 -13.85
C VAL A 226 14.28 8.78 -12.62
N VAL A 227 15.59 8.78 -12.44
CA VAL A 227 16.31 9.42 -11.33
C VAL A 227 17.43 10.26 -11.92
N LYS A 228 17.36 11.59 -11.75
CA LYS A 228 18.31 12.54 -12.33
C LYS A 228 18.52 12.32 -13.84
N GLY A 229 17.44 12.12 -14.60
CA GLY A 229 17.48 11.89 -16.04
C GLY A 229 17.76 10.43 -16.46
N GLU A 230 18.27 9.59 -15.57
CA GLU A 230 18.60 8.20 -15.89
C GLU A 230 17.49 7.20 -15.52
N LEU A 231 17.28 6.20 -16.38
CA LEU A 231 16.36 5.10 -16.08
C LEU A 231 17.04 4.05 -15.18
N ARG A 232 16.52 3.88 -13.97
CA ARG A 232 17.02 2.92 -12.98
C ARG A 232 16.01 1.83 -12.69
N TYR A 233 16.50 0.63 -12.43
CA TYR A 233 15.69 -0.57 -12.20
C TYR A 233 15.83 -1.09 -10.76
N TYR A 234 14.74 -1.58 -10.20
CA TYR A 234 14.66 -2.06 -8.83
C TYR A 234 13.83 -3.33 -8.75
N ALA A 235 14.28 -4.30 -7.97
CA ALA A 235 13.50 -5.49 -7.61
C ALA A 235 12.95 -5.32 -6.19
N HIS A 236 11.63 -5.23 -6.06
CA HIS A 236 10.95 -5.27 -4.78
C HIS A 236 10.56 -6.72 -4.49
N VAL A 237 11.16 -7.33 -3.48
CA VAL A 237 10.90 -8.71 -3.08
C VAL A 237 10.13 -8.71 -1.78
N SER A 238 8.89 -9.17 -1.83
CA SER A 238 8.00 -9.26 -0.67
C SER A 238 7.79 -10.70 -0.25
N TYR A 239 7.94 -11.00 1.03
CA TYR A 239 7.86 -12.35 1.58
C TYR A 239 7.32 -12.32 3.01
N GLU A 240 6.75 -13.44 3.45
CA GLU A 240 6.35 -13.62 4.84
C GLU A 240 7.58 -14.03 5.65
N SER A 241 7.98 -13.16 6.57
CA SER A 241 8.97 -13.44 7.60
C SER A 241 8.30 -14.19 8.75
N PRO A 242 8.98 -15.15 9.39
CA PRO A 242 8.48 -15.79 10.61
C PRO A 242 8.12 -14.73 11.66
N THR A 243 7.04 -14.98 12.39
CA THR A 243 6.63 -14.12 13.50
C THR A 243 7.65 -14.30 14.64
N PRO A 244 8.19 -13.22 15.22
CA PRO A 244 9.12 -13.34 16.34
C PRO A 244 8.44 -14.01 17.53
N ALA A 245 9.22 -14.75 18.34
CA ALA A 245 8.72 -15.33 19.59
C ALA A 245 8.30 -14.22 20.56
N ILE A 246 7.22 -14.45 21.30
CA ILE A 246 6.72 -13.51 22.29
C ILE A 246 7.74 -13.45 23.44
N THR A 247 8.34 -12.28 23.65
CA THR A 247 9.34 -12.06 24.71
C THR A 247 8.71 -11.68 26.04
N CYS A 248 7.56 -11.00 26.02
CA CYS A 248 6.87 -10.52 27.20
C CYS A 248 5.35 -10.66 27.02
N ALA A 249 4.71 -11.34 27.96
CA ALA A 249 3.25 -11.53 28.05
C ALA A 249 2.67 -10.68 29.20
N PHE A 250 1.47 -10.98 29.66
CA PHE A 250 0.75 -10.21 30.69
C PHE A 250 0.89 -10.77 32.12
N GLU A 251 1.80 -11.74 32.33
CA GLU A 251 1.99 -12.42 33.62
C GLU A 251 2.35 -11.46 34.76
N ASN A 252 3.13 -10.42 34.47
CA ASN A 252 3.52 -9.39 35.43
C ASN A 252 2.60 -8.14 35.38
N GLY A 253 1.44 -8.25 34.75
CA GLY A 253 0.58 -7.13 34.40
C GLY A 253 0.85 -6.57 33.01
N GLY A 254 0.31 -5.38 32.74
CA GLY A 254 0.32 -4.78 31.41
C GLY A 254 0.75 -3.32 31.39
N ILE A 255 1.10 -2.85 30.21
CA ILE A 255 1.34 -1.43 29.93
C ILE A 255 0.29 -0.97 28.93
N GLY A 256 -0.65 -0.14 29.39
CA GLY A 256 -1.63 0.52 28.53
C GLY A 256 -1.02 1.68 27.76
N LEU A 257 -1.22 1.72 26.45
CA LEU A 257 -0.80 2.80 25.57
C LEU A 257 -2.01 3.57 25.04
N ASP A 258 -2.10 4.85 25.43
CA ASP A 258 -3.05 5.80 24.86
C ASP A 258 -2.32 6.81 23.95
N PHE A 259 -2.94 7.11 22.82
CA PHE A 259 -2.40 7.95 21.78
C PHE A 259 -3.04 9.34 21.77
N ASN A 260 -2.27 10.31 22.23
CA ASN A 260 -2.65 11.71 22.20
C ASN A 260 -1.97 12.48 21.06
N HIS A 261 -2.50 13.67 20.75
CA HIS A 261 -2.07 14.41 19.55
C HIS A 261 -0.61 14.91 19.58
N ASN A 262 -0.01 14.95 20.76
CA ASN A 262 1.33 15.45 21.04
C ASN A 262 2.07 14.58 22.06
N CYS A 263 1.52 13.45 22.48
CA CYS A 263 2.21 12.52 23.35
C CYS A 263 1.65 11.10 23.23
N LEU A 264 2.46 10.15 23.68
CA LEU A 264 1.99 8.82 24.08
C LEU A 264 1.85 8.83 25.59
N ALA A 265 0.74 8.30 26.10
CA ALA A 265 0.55 8.03 27.50
C ALA A 265 0.74 6.53 27.74
N LEU A 266 1.60 6.19 28.70
CA LEU A 266 1.87 4.84 29.14
C LEU A 266 1.38 4.70 30.57
N VAL A 267 0.53 3.72 30.83
CA VAL A 267 0.05 3.37 32.16
C VAL A 267 0.52 1.96 32.46
N ASN A 268 1.33 1.81 33.51
CA ASN A 268 1.80 0.52 33.98
C ASN A 268 0.86 0.01 35.08
N VAL A 269 0.36 -1.20 34.91
CA VAL A 269 -0.49 -1.89 35.89
C VAL A 269 0.11 -3.22 36.29
N ASP A 270 -0.16 -3.70 37.50
CA ASP A 270 0.18 -5.06 37.91
C ASP A 270 -0.81 -6.09 37.32
N ARG A 271 -0.61 -7.37 37.67
CA ARG A 271 -1.46 -8.48 37.23
C ARG A 271 -2.91 -8.37 37.70
N ASP A 272 -3.16 -7.64 38.79
CA ASP A 272 -4.48 -7.42 39.37
C ASP A 272 -5.15 -6.15 38.79
N GLY A 273 -4.48 -5.47 37.85
CA GLY A 273 -4.96 -4.25 37.23
C GLY A 273 -4.77 -2.99 38.08
N ARG A 274 -4.01 -3.06 39.17
CA ARG A 274 -3.73 -1.88 40.01
C ARG A 274 -2.71 -0.98 39.34
N PHE A 275 -2.94 0.32 39.43
CA PHE A 275 -2.04 1.33 38.90
C PHE A 275 -0.69 1.30 39.64
N LEU A 276 0.41 1.24 38.88
CA LEU A 276 1.77 1.32 39.41
C LEU A 276 2.47 2.62 39.03
N SER A 277 2.40 3.03 37.76
CA SER A 277 3.08 4.24 37.31
C SER A 277 2.53 4.78 36.00
N TYR A 278 2.73 6.07 35.79
CA TYR A 278 2.40 6.77 34.55
C TYR A 278 3.64 7.38 33.90
N GLN A 279 3.75 7.28 32.58
CA GLN A 279 4.79 7.97 31.82
C GLN A 279 4.19 8.60 30.56
N SER A 280 4.64 9.82 30.22
CA SER A 280 4.26 10.49 28.98
C SER A 280 5.46 10.71 28.06
N ILE A 281 5.36 10.25 26.82
CA ILE A 281 6.36 10.46 25.78
C ILE A 281 5.88 11.57 24.85
N ARG A 282 6.42 12.79 25.02
CA ARG A 282 6.00 13.95 24.21
C ARG A 282 6.61 13.96 22.79
N PHE A 283 5.78 14.38 21.85
CA PHE A 283 6.06 14.70 20.46
C PHE A 283 6.09 16.23 20.26
N ARG A 284 7.24 16.88 20.48
CA ARG A 284 7.37 18.35 20.32
C ARG A 284 7.02 18.82 18.89
N ASN A 285 7.71 18.30 17.88
CA ASN A 285 7.70 18.83 16.50
C ASN A 285 7.19 17.84 15.44
N LEU A 286 6.45 16.81 15.84
CA LEU A 286 6.05 15.73 14.95
C LEU A 286 5.28 16.24 13.70
N HIS A 287 4.46 17.27 13.87
CA HIS A 287 3.63 17.85 12.81
C HIS A 287 4.40 18.73 11.83
N SER A 288 5.53 19.32 12.26
CA SER A 288 6.36 20.17 11.40
C SER A 288 7.34 19.38 10.55
N TYR A 289 7.65 18.13 10.92
CA TYR A 289 8.52 17.28 10.12
C TYR A 289 7.87 16.84 8.80
N ARG A 290 8.69 16.77 7.74
CA ARG A 290 8.35 16.10 6.47
C ARG A 290 8.17 14.60 6.70
N LYS A 291 7.42 13.91 5.82
CA LYS A 291 7.00 12.51 6.00
C LYS A 291 8.13 11.56 6.42
N GLY A 292 9.27 11.53 5.71
CA GLY A 292 10.37 10.62 6.04
C GLY A 292 10.93 10.87 7.45
N ARG A 293 11.35 12.11 7.72
CA ARG A 293 11.86 12.52 9.05
C ARG A 293 10.84 12.30 10.18
N ARG A 294 9.56 12.43 9.87
CA ARG A 294 8.46 12.15 10.81
C ARG A 294 8.34 10.66 11.10
N ASP A 295 8.43 9.80 10.10
CA ASP A 295 8.40 8.34 10.27
C ASP A 295 9.62 7.89 11.11
N ASP A 296 10.81 8.44 10.85
CA ASP A 296 12.02 8.18 11.65
C ASP A 296 11.87 8.65 13.11
N TYR A 297 11.42 9.90 13.31
CA TYR A 297 11.19 10.47 14.64
C TYR A 297 10.11 9.70 15.41
N THR A 298 9.08 9.23 14.71
CA THR A 298 8.04 8.38 15.30
C THR A 298 8.61 7.04 15.73
N SER A 299 9.38 6.38 14.85
CA SER A 299 10.03 5.10 15.13
C SER A 299 10.90 5.18 16.38
N PHE A 300 11.75 6.22 16.47
CA PHE A 300 12.58 6.47 17.65
C PHE A 300 11.79 6.64 18.96
N LYS A 301 10.60 7.23 18.90
CA LYS A 301 9.74 7.40 20.09
C LYS A 301 9.02 6.12 20.48
N LEU A 302 8.61 5.31 19.50
CA LEU A 302 7.99 4.02 19.74
C LEU A 302 9.01 3.00 20.26
N ASP A 303 10.26 3.07 19.83
CA ASP A 303 11.36 2.27 20.37
C ASP A 303 11.50 2.43 21.89
N LYS A 304 11.30 3.66 22.41
CA LYS A 304 11.24 3.92 23.86
C LYS A 304 10.06 3.23 24.55
N VAL A 305 8.91 3.09 23.89
CA VAL A 305 7.76 2.36 24.41
C VAL A 305 8.11 0.87 24.52
N ILE A 306 8.69 0.30 23.46
CA ILE A 306 9.09 -1.10 23.43
C ILE A 306 10.14 -1.39 24.51
N HIS A 307 11.19 -0.57 24.62
CA HIS A 307 12.19 -0.70 25.68
C HIS A 307 11.58 -0.57 27.08
N TYR A 308 10.61 0.33 27.28
CA TYR A 308 9.90 0.43 28.55
C TYR A 308 9.15 -0.87 28.89
N CYS A 309 8.50 -1.49 27.91
CA CYS A 309 7.81 -2.77 28.09
C CYS A 309 8.77 -3.92 28.41
N LEU A 310 9.86 -4.02 27.65
CA LEU A 310 10.90 -5.04 27.86
C LEU A 310 11.56 -4.89 29.25
N ASN A 311 11.93 -3.67 29.64
CA ASN A 311 12.55 -3.41 30.94
C ASN A 311 11.62 -3.72 32.12
N LYS A 312 10.29 -3.66 31.91
CA LYS A 312 9.30 -4.02 32.93
C LYS A 312 8.87 -5.49 32.86
N GLY A 313 9.25 -6.21 31.80
CA GLY A 313 8.80 -7.59 31.58
C GLY A 313 7.29 -7.71 31.42
N LYS A 314 6.66 -6.75 30.74
CA LYS A 314 5.20 -6.65 30.60
C LYS A 314 4.76 -6.49 29.15
N GLY A 315 3.61 -7.07 28.83
CA GLY A 315 2.95 -6.92 27.54
C GLY A 315 2.39 -5.51 27.33
N LEU A 316 2.30 -5.10 26.06
CA LEU A 316 1.74 -3.82 25.64
C LEU A 316 0.25 -3.99 25.28
N ILE A 317 -0.61 -3.18 25.90
CA ILE A 317 -2.04 -3.11 25.62
C ILE A 317 -2.28 -1.86 24.78
N ILE A 318 -2.88 -2.04 23.61
CA ILE A 318 -3.24 -0.95 22.71
C ILE A 318 -4.74 -1.05 22.44
N GLU A 319 -5.41 0.10 22.40
CA GLU A 319 -6.83 0.14 22.03
C GLU A 319 -7.08 -0.49 20.65
N GLY A 320 -8.08 -1.36 20.59
CA GLY A 320 -8.65 -1.89 19.35
C GLY A 320 -9.41 -0.82 18.58
N LEU A 321 -8.69 0.15 18.02
CA LEU A 321 -9.29 1.28 17.33
C LEU A 321 -9.94 0.84 16.01
N SER A 322 -11.27 0.87 15.95
CA SER A 322 -11.99 0.74 14.68
C SER A 322 -11.77 2.01 13.85
N PHE A 323 -10.95 1.88 12.81
CA PHE A 323 -10.58 3.02 11.96
C PHE A 323 -11.47 3.17 10.72
N GLU A 324 -12.65 2.57 10.72
CA GLU A 324 -13.68 2.85 9.72
C GLU A 324 -14.15 4.28 9.92
N GLN A 325 -13.80 5.17 8.99
CA GLN A 325 -14.14 6.58 9.10
C GLN A 325 -15.63 6.80 8.78
N THR A 326 -16.48 6.48 9.75
CA THR A 326 -17.94 6.73 9.68
C THR A 326 -18.23 8.22 9.64
N PHE A 327 -17.34 9.06 10.20
CA PHE A 327 -17.46 10.51 10.14
C PHE A 327 -16.13 11.25 9.99
N SER A 328 -16.21 12.47 9.44
CA SER A 328 -15.05 13.36 9.27
C SER A 328 -15.07 14.42 10.37
N TYR A 329 -14.01 14.49 11.18
CA TYR A 329 -13.74 15.62 12.05
C TYR A 329 -13.28 16.85 11.24
N ASN A 330 -12.86 17.92 11.94
CA ASN A 330 -12.17 19.03 11.28
C ASN A 330 -10.85 18.56 10.63
N LYS A 331 -10.37 19.33 9.64
CA LYS A 331 -9.18 18.99 8.82
C LYS A 331 -7.95 18.68 9.69
N ARG A 332 -7.76 19.42 10.79
CA ARG A 332 -6.62 19.25 11.71
C ARG A 332 -6.71 17.91 12.45
N ARG A 333 -7.86 17.57 13.03
CA ARG A 333 -8.09 16.31 13.76
C ARG A 333 -8.06 15.09 12.83
N ASN A 334 -8.63 15.18 11.63
CA ASN A 334 -8.50 14.12 10.64
C ASN A 334 -7.04 13.85 10.23
N ARG A 335 -6.24 14.90 10.05
CA ARG A 335 -4.80 14.75 9.75
C ARG A 335 -4.07 14.04 10.90
N LYS A 336 -4.39 14.38 12.15
CA LYS A 336 -3.82 13.75 13.35
C LYS A 336 -4.17 12.25 13.42
N ILE A 337 -5.46 11.90 13.30
CA ILE A 337 -5.92 10.50 13.32
C ILE A 337 -5.33 9.70 12.16
N SER A 338 -5.26 10.31 10.97
CA SER A 338 -4.64 9.66 9.81
C SER A 338 -3.17 9.33 10.06
N GLN A 339 -2.43 10.20 10.75
CA GLN A 339 -1.02 9.96 11.07
C GLN A 339 -0.84 8.83 12.06
N LEU A 340 -1.69 8.77 13.10
CA LEU A 340 -1.74 7.64 14.02
C LEU A 340 -1.93 6.32 13.26
N LYS A 341 -2.98 6.28 12.44
CA LYS A 341 -3.43 5.11 11.69
C LYS A 341 -2.38 4.60 10.69
N THR A 342 -1.71 5.50 9.99
CA THR A 342 -0.89 5.13 8.80
C THR A 342 0.60 5.04 9.09
N SER A 343 1.07 5.61 10.19
CA SER A 343 2.48 5.59 10.57
C SER A 343 2.71 4.89 11.91
N MET A 344 2.03 5.29 12.99
CA MET A 344 2.38 4.84 14.36
C MET A 344 1.98 3.40 14.65
N LEU A 345 0.71 3.04 14.46
CA LEU A 345 0.23 1.69 14.75
C LEU A 345 0.96 0.62 13.90
N PRO A 346 1.13 0.81 12.57
CA PRO A 346 1.88 -0.14 11.75
C PRO A 346 3.37 -0.18 12.03
N LEU A 347 3.92 0.68 12.89
CA LEU A 347 5.31 0.63 13.36
C LEU A 347 5.42 -0.13 14.69
N LEU A 348 4.40 -0.10 15.56
CA LEU A 348 4.34 -0.89 16.79
C LEU A 348 4.01 -2.36 16.53
N GLU A 349 3.21 -2.64 15.51
CA GLU A 349 2.87 -4.01 15.11
C GLU A 349 4.01 -4.72 14.36
N ARG A 350 5.13 -4.03 14.07
CA ARG A 350 6.31 -4.62 13.43
C ARG A 350 7.30 -5.08 14.49
#